data_AF-A0A8H8R8X6-F1
#
_entry.id   AF-A0A8H8R8X6-F1
#
_cell.length_a   1.000
_cell.length_b   1.000
_cell.length_c   1.000
_cell.angle_alpha   90.00
_cell.angle_beta   90.00
_cell.angle_gamma   90.00
#
_symmetry.space_group_name_H-M   'P 1'
#
loop_
_entity.id
_entity.type
_entity.pdbx_description
1 polymer ?
#
loop_
_entity_poly.entity_id
_entity_poly.type
_entity_poly.pdbx_seq_one_letter_code
_entity_poly.pdbx_strand_id
1 'polypeptide(L)'
;MAAGQKLYPRATVKKIVKAHSKRNVTKNVDVLIFLDYALFLQTLMKEASINAKQAGERGISAKSVKKVAEVCTFIANSLLRVNWALS
;
A
#
# COMPACT_ATOMS: atom_id res chain seq x y z
N MET A 1 9.56 -20.87 19.38
CA MET A 1 9.20 -20.57 17.99
C MET A 1 8.70 -19.13 17.94
N ALA A 2 9.39 -18.22 17.25
CA ALA A 2 8.93 -16.84 17.14
C ALA A 2 7.55 -16.84 16.45
N ALA A 3 6.52 -16.35 17.15
CA ALA A 3 5.19 -16.20 16.58
C ALA A 3 5.34 -15.45 15.25
N GLY A 4 4.94 -16.09 14.14
CA GLY A 4 5.08 -15.51 12.82
C GLY A 4 4.48 -14.10 12.81
N GLN A 5 5.32 -13.10 12.56
CA GLN A 5 4.87 -11.71 12.45
C GLN A 5 3.77 -11.68 11.41
N LYS A 6 2.54 -11.38 11.82
CA LYS A 6 1.39 -11.38 10.92
C LYS A 6 1.60 -10.22 9.93
N LEU A 7 2.15 -10.54 8.76
CA LEU A 7 2.53 -9.59 7.71
C LEU A 7 1.41 -8.61 7.36
N TYR A 8 0.16 -9.04 7.51
CA TYR A 8 -1.02 -8.22 7.25
C TYR A 8 -2.02 -8.21 8.43
N PRO A 9 -2.15 -7.07 9.14
CA PRO A 9 -3.05 -6.95 10.29
C PRO A 9 -4.51 -6.76 9.85
N ARG A 10 -5.18 -7.86 9.46
CA ARG A 10 -6.57 -7.89 8.98
C ARG A 10 -7.56 -7.10 9.85
N ALA A 11 -7.48 -7.25 11.17
CA ALA A 11 -8.40 -6.59 12.09
C ALA A 11 -8.28 -5.05 12.05
N THR A 12 -7.04 -4.54 11.97
CA THR A 12 -6.76 -3.10 11.92
C THR A 12 -7.19 -2.51 10.59
N VAL A 13 -6.86 -3.18 9.47
CA VAL A 13 -7.26 -2.71 8.14
C VAL A 13 -8.79 -2.67 8.02
N LYS A 14 -9.49 -3.69 8.52
CA LYS A 14 -10.95 -3.70 8.54
C LYS A 14 -11.54 -2.53 9.34
N LYS A 15 -10.94 -2.16 10.48
CA LYS A 15 -11.36 -0.98 11.26
C LYS A 15 -11.16 0.31 10.48
N ILE A 16 -10.00 0.48 9.84
CA ILE A 16 -9.68 1.64 8.99
C ILE A 16 -10.69 1.75 7.85
N VAL A 17 -10.87 0.70 7.06
CA VAL A 17 -11.80 0.70 5.93
C VAL A 17 -13.23 0.98 6.37
N LYS A 18 -13.67 0.44 7.51
CA LYS A 18 -15.00 0.73 8.05
C LYS A 18 -15.15 2.21 8.45
N ALA A 19 -14.13 2.81 9.05
CA ALA A 19 -14.13 4.21 9.44
C ALA A 19 -14.20 5.15 8.23
N HIS A 20 -13.50 4.83 7.13
CA HIS A 20 -13.47 5.66 5.92
C HIS A 20 -14.65 5.44 4.98
N SER A 21 -15.14 4.20 4.85
CA SER A 21 -16.26 3.88 3.95
C SER A 21 -17.64 4.00 4.59
N LYS A 22 -17.72 3.99 5.94
CA LYS A 22 -18.97 3.86 6.71
C LYS A 22 -19.82 2.65 6.31
N ARG A 23 -19.23 1.65 5.64
CA ARG A 23 -19.90 0.42 5.17
C ARG A 23 -19.32 -0.82 5.84
N ASN A 24 -20.11 -1.89 5.90
CA ASN A 24 -19.65 -3.18 6.43
C ASN A 24 -18.75 -3.88 5.41
N VAL A 25 -17.58 -4.31 5.86
CA VAL A 25 -16.62 -5.08 5.04
C VAL A 25 -16.95 -6.57 5.15
N THR A 26 -17.38 -7.17 4.04
CA THR A 26 -17.64 -8.60 3.89
C THR A 26 -16.34 -9.38 3.67
N LYS A 27 -16.39 -10.71 3.78
CA LYS A 27 -15.20 -11.57 3.65
C LYS A 27 -14.52 -11.42 2.28
N ASN A 28 -15.28 -11.35 1.19
CA ASN A 28 -14.72 -11.19 -0.15
C ASN A 28 -14.00 -9.85 -0.31
N VAL A 29 -14.56 -8.77 0.23
CA VAL A 29 -13.93 -7.44 0.19
C VAL A 29 -12.61 -7.45 0.97
N ASP A 30 -12.56 -8.10 2.14
CA ASP A 30 -11.31 -8.26 2.90
C ASP A 30 -10.22 -9.01 2.11
N VAL A 31 -10.59 -10.03 1.32
CA VAL A 31 -9.66 -10.74 0.43
C VAL A 31 -9.16 -9.82 -0.70
N LEU A 32 -10.04 -9.03 -1.32
CA LEU A 32 -9.66 -8.08 -2.36
C LEU A 32 -8.71 -6.99 -1.84
N ILE A 33 -8.97 -6.45 -0.64
CA ILE A 33 -8.09 -5.45 -0.02
C ILE A 33 -6.71 -6.06 0.30
N PHE A 34 -6.66 -7.33 0.70
CA PHE A 34 -5.40 -8.02 0.92
C PHE A 34 -4.60 -8.21 -0.38
N LEU A 35 -5.26 -8.58 -1.47
CA LEU A 35 -4.62 -8.73 -2.78
C LEU A 35 -4.08 -7.38 -3.28
N ASP A 36 -4.88 -6.32 -3.17
CA ASP A 36 -4.48 -4.96 -3.52
C ASP A 36 -3.26 -4.50 -2.69
N TYR A 37 -3.26 -4.77 -1.38
CA TYR A 37 -2.12 -4.51 -0.51
C TYR A 37 -0.84 -5.25 -0.95
N ALA A 38 -0.94 -6.52 -1.34
CA ALA A 38 0.21 -7.31 -1.79
C ALA A 38 0.77 -6.78 -3.11
N LEU A 39 -0.11 -6.43 -4.06
CA LEU A 39 0.27 -5.81 -5.34
C LEU A 39 0.91 -4.43 -5.13
N PHE A 40 0.38 -3.65 -4.18
CA PHE A 40 0.95 -2.38 -3.78
C PHE A 40 2.37 -2.54 -3.25
N LEU A 41 2.60 -3.46 -2.30
CA LEU A 41 3.94 -3.72 -1.77
C LEU A 41 4.92 -4.19 -2.86
N GLN A 42 4.47 -5.05 -3.77
CA GLN A 42 5.29 -5.52 -4.88
C GLN A 42 5.70 -4.36 -5.80
N THR A 43 4.75 -3.48 -6.13
CA THR A 43 4.97 -2.32 -6.99
C THR A 43 5.93 -1.34 -6.33
N LEU A 44 5.69 -1.03 -5.05
CA LEU A 44 6.52 -0.14 -4.25
C LEU A 44 7.96 -0.66 -4.15
N MET A 45 8.16 -1.97 -3.92
CA MET A 45 9.50 -2.57 -3.87
C MET A 45 10.21 -2.57 -5.22
N LYS A 46 9.46 -2.79 -6.32
CA LYS A 46 10.01 -2.73 -7.68
C LYS A 46 10.49 -1.32 -8.00
N GLU A 47 9.67 -0.31 -7.74
CA GLU A 47 10.02 1.10 -7.97
C GLU A 47 11.14 1.58 -7.05
N ALA A 48 11.12 1.21 -5.76
CA ALA A 48 12.20 1.53 -4.83
C ALA A 48 13.54 0.92 -5.25
N SER A 49 13.53 -0.31 -5.80
CA SER A 49 14.72 -0.95 -6.35
C SER A 49 15.27 -0.22 -7.57
N ILE A 50 14.40 0.26 -8.46
CA ILE A 50 14.81 1.03 -9.64
C ILE A 50 15.43 2.36 -9.19
N ASN A 51 14.79 3.06 -8.27
CA ASN A 51 15.26 4.34 -7.74
C ASN A 51 16.62 4.17 -7.01
N ALA A 52 16.77 3.12 -6.19
CA ALA A 52 18.03 2.80 -5.54
C ALA A 52 19.17 2.53 -6.55
N LYS A 53 18.89 1.78 -7.63
CA LYS A 53 19.86 1.56 -8.71
C LYS A 53 20.23 2.85 -9.44
N GLN A 54 19.27 3.72 -9.74
CA GLN A 54 19.52 5.01 -10.37
C GLN A 54 20.35 5.95 -9.47
N ALA A 55 20.15 5.85 -8.16
CA ALA A 55 20.94 6.59 -7.17
C ALA A 55 22.35 6.00 -6.92
N GLY A 56 22.68 4.84 -7.52
CA GLY A 56 23.95 4.15 -7.30
C GLY A 56 24.06 3.45 -5.93
N GLU A 57 22.94 3.27 -5.22
CA GLU A 57 22.92 2.60 -3.92
C GLU A 57 23.03 1.07 -4.09
N ARG A 58 23.89 0.43 -3.28
CA ARG A 58 24.09 -1.04 -3.28
C ARG A 58 22.91 -1.83 -2.69
N GLY A 59 21.88 -1.17 -2.16
CA GLY A 59 20.74 -1.81 -1.53
C GLY A 59 19.53 -0.88 -1.40
N ILE A 60 18.40 -1.43 -0.98
CA ILE A 60 17.18 -0.65 -0.74
C ILE A 60 17.28 0.01 0.64
N SER A 61 17.44 1.33 0.66
CA SER A 61 17.45 2.15 1.87
C SER A 61 16.04 2.62 2.24
N ALA A 62 15.80 2.92 3.52
CA ALA A 62 14.55 3.53 3.98
C ALA A 62 14.26 4.87 3.26
N LYS A 63 15.30 5.57 2.80
CA LYS A 63 15.18 6.83 2.04
C LYS A 63 14.59 6.61 0.64
N SER A 64 15.04 5.58 -0.08
CA SER A 64 14.53 5.28 -1.43
C SER A 64 13.08 4.77 -1.38
N VAL A 65 12.75 3.98 -0.35
CA VAL A 65 11.36 3.55 -0.09
C VAL A 65 10.45 4.74 0.22
N LYS A 66 10.87 5.66 1.10
CA LYS A 66 10.08 6.84 1.46
C LYS A 66 9.80 7.72 0.23
N LYS A 67 10.81 7.96 -0.61
CA LYS A 67 10.68 8.77 -1.82
C LYS A 67 9.66 8.17 -2.81
N VAL A 68 9.71 6.85 -3.01
CA VAL A 68 8.75 6.15 -3.89
C VAL A 68 7.35 6.10 -3.28
N ALA A 69 7.25 5.88 -1.96
CA ALA A 69 5.97 5.90 -1.27
C ALA A 69 5.27 7.26 -1.40
N GLU A 70 5.99 8.38 -1.30
CA GLU A 70 5.45 9.72 -1.51
C GLU A 70 4.91 9.91 -2.94
N VAL A 71 5.62 9.40 -3.96
CA VAL A 71 5.18 9.45 -5.37
C VAL A 71 3.96 8.56 -5.63
N CYS A 72 3.96 7.31 -5.16
CA CYS A 72 2.81 6.41 -5.29
C CYS A 72 1.58 6.95 -4.56
N THR A 73 1.76 7.52 -3.37
CA THR A 73 0.64 8.09 -2.60
C THR A 73 0.10 9.34 -3.28
N PHE A 74 0.95 10.16 -3.91
CA PHE A 74 0.52 11.33 -4.67
C PHE A 74 -0.31 10.94 -5.91
N ILE A 75 0.13 9.92 -6.66
CA ILE A 75 -0.60 9.42 -7.84
C ILE A 75 -1.93 8.76 -7.42
N ALA A 76 -1.91 7.92 -6.38
CA ALA A 76 -3.11 7.25 -5.89
C ALA A 76 -4.14 8.25 -5.34
N ASN A 77 -3.71 9.28 -4.60
CA ASN A 77 -4.60 10.29 -4.04
C ASN A 77 -5.11 11.26 -5.13
N SER A 78 -4.32 11.52 -6.18
CA SER A 78 -4.78 12.26 -7.36
C SER A 78 -5.85 11.48 -8.14
N LEU A 79 -5.64 10.18 -8.37
CA LEU A 79 -6.63 9.30 -9.03
C LEU A 79 -7.89 9.08 -8.18
N LEU A 80 -7.75 8.93 -6.86
CA LEU A 80 -8.89 8.82 -5.93
C LEU A 80 -9.69 10.12 -5.82
N ARG A 81 -9.05 11.30 -5.86
CA ARG A 81 -9.78 12.59 -5.91
C ARG A 81 -10.51 12.79 -7.23
N VAL A 82 -9.91 12.41 -8.36
CA VAL A 82 -10.57 12.51 -9.67
C VAL A 82 -11.77 11.55 -9.74
N ASN A 83 -11.63 10.31 -9.27
CA ASN A 83 -12.71 9.33 -9.32
C ASN A 83 -13.83 9.59 -8.29
N TRP A 84 -13.53 10.19 -7.13
CA TRP A 84 -14.55 10.61 -6.16
C TRP A 84 -15.31 11.87 -6.61
N ALA A 85 -14.68 12.78 -7.35
CA ALA A 85 -15.34 14.00 -7.82
C ALA A 85 -16.33 13.78 -8.98
N LEU A 86 -16.36 12.57 -9.55
CA LEU A 86 -17.18 12.20 -10.71
C LEU A 86 -18.36 11.28 -10.37
N SER A 87 -18.67 11.04 -9.09
CA SER A 87 -19.84 10.28 -8.62
C SER A 87 -20.60 11.01 -7.53
#